data_AF-C7HRY1-F1
#
_entry.id   AF-C7HRY1-F1
#
_cell.length_a   1.000
_cell.length_b   1.000
_cell.length_c   1.000
_cell.angle_alpha   90.00
_cell.angle_beta   90.00
_cell.angle_gamma   90.00
#
_symmetry.space_group_name_H-M   'P 1'
#
loop_
_entity.id
_entity.type
_entity.pdbx_description
1 polymer ?
#
loop_
_entity_poly.entity_id
_entity_poly.type
_entity_poly.pdbx_seq_one_letter_code
_entity_poly.pdbx_strand_id
1 'polypeptide(L)'
;MFGVFINAISVLILGFLGAKTGNHFSDRLKNDMMKFLAILIMVTGMNSARKGDSLVVIISIVIGLIIGNYLKLDDKLNSFAYFLGRLFSENKRSTFPKAFINATLILCVGSMGIIGAIEASVNSNNEILLLKSMIDGVTVFFMAQSLGLGVAFGAIPILVYQGLIVILSGLISPILTKEILDNISGVGGLSIIAIGLSMLDLVDIKIVNSIPAILIPIIYGLITALF
;
A
#
# COMPACT_ATOMS: atom_id res chain seq x y z
N MET A 1 1.02 17.55 -6.36
CA MET A 1 -0.20 17.04 -5.67
C MET A 1 -1.29 16.52 -6.62
N PHE A 2 -1.40 17.02 -7.86
CA PHE A 2 -2.45 16.62 -8.81
C PHE A 2 -2.58 15.09 -8.99
N GLY A 3 -1.48 14.38 -9.25
CA GLY A 3 -1.50 12.92 -9.40
C GLY A 3 -1.99 12.16 -8.16
N VAL A 4 -1.73 12.68 -6.95
CA VAL A 4 -2.19 12.08 -5.69
C VAL A 4 -3.72 12.15 -5.58
N PHE A 5 -4.30 13.29 -5.95
CA PHE A 5 -5.76 13.46 -5.96
C PHE A 5 -6.41 12.55 -6.99
N ILE A 6 -5.85 12.45 -8.20
CA ILE A 6 -6.37 11.53 -9.22
C ILE A 6 -6.32 10.08 -8.72
N ASN A 7 -5.23 9.66 -8.09
CA ASN A 7 -5.13 8.30 -7.57
C ASN A 7 -6.19 8.04 -6.51
N ALA A 8 -6.30 8.91 -5.52
CA ALA A 8 -7.28 8.77 -4.45
C ALA A 8 -8.72 8.77 -4.97
N ILE A 9 -9.05 9.66 -5.91
CA ILE A 9 -10.39 9.73 -6.52
C ILE A 9 -10.67 8.48 -7.35
N SER A 10 -9.69 8.00 -8.13
CA SER A 10 -9.78 6.76 -8.91
C SER A 10 -10.10 5.57 -7.99
N VAL A 11 -9.32 5.40 -6.92
CA VAL A 11 -9.53 4.34 -5.92
C VAL A 11 -10.89 4.46 -5.24
N LEU A 12 -11.31 5.67 -4.89
CA LEU A 12 -12.61 5.89 -4.23
C LEU A 12 -13.78 5.54 -5.15
N ILE A 13 -13.77 6.04 -6.40
CA ILE A 13 -14.83 5.80 -7.38
C ILE A 13 -14.86 4.34 -7.80
N LEU A 14 -13.73 3.77 -8.20
CA LEU A 14 -13.67 2.39 -8.70
C LEU A 14 -13.88 1.38 -7.57
N GLY A 15 -13.44 1.68 -6.34
CA GLY A 15 -13.76 0.88 -5.17
C GLY A 15 -15.26 0.88 -4.87
N PHE A 16 -15.93 2.02 -4.95
CA PHE A 16 -17.37 2.11 -4.77
C PHE A 16 -18.13 1.34 -5.87
N LEU A 17 -17.75 1.53 -7.14
CA LEU A 17 -18.34 0.83 -8.28
C LEU A 17 -18.11 -0.69 -8.19
N GLY A 18 -16.91 -1.12 -7.78
CA GLY A 18 -16.57 -2.52 -7.54
C GLY A 18 -17.45 -3.12 -6.45
N ALA A 19 -17.56 -2.46 -5.30
CA ALA A 19 -18.43 -2.92 -4.20
C ALA A 19 -19.90 -3.04 -4.63
N LYS A 20 -20.42 -2.07 -5.41
CA LYS A 20 -21.81 -2.10 -5.90
C LYS A 20 -22.04 -3.21 -6.92
N THR A 21 -21.07 -3.47 -7.80
CA THR A 21 -21.18 -4.52 -8.83
C THR A 21 -20.93 -5.92 -8.28
N GLY A 22 -20.26 -6.06 -7.12
CA GLY A 22 -19.96 -7.33 -6.47
C GLY A 22 -21.16 -8.26 -6.28
N ASN A 23 -22.36 -7.71 -6.01
CA ASN A 23 -23.57 -8.51 -5.81
C ASN A 23 -24.05 -9.28 -7.06
N HIS A 24 -23.52 -8.97 -8.26
CA HIS A 24 -23.88 -9.66 -9.50
C HIS A 24 -23.07 -10.95 -9.74
N PHE A 25 -22.00 -11.17 -8.97
CA PHE A 25 -21.11 -12.32 -9.13
C PHE A 25 -21.38 -13.39 -8.08
N SER A 26 -21.24 -14.66 -8.49
CA SER A 26 -21.34 -15.80 -7.57
C SER A 26 -20.18 -15.79 -6.56
N ASP A 27 -20.42 -16.31 -5.36
CA ASP A 27 -19.39 -16.34 -4.32
C ASP A 27 -18.18 -17.21 -4.72
N ARG A 28 -18.40 -18.21 -5.57
CA ARG A 28 -17.31 -19.00 -6.17
C ARG A 28 -16.41 -18.13 -7.04
N LEU A 29 -16.99 -17.32 -7.93
CA LEU A 29 -16.22 -16.44 -8.80
C LEU A 29 -15.47 -15.37 -8.00
N LYS A 30 -16.11 -14.77 -6.98
CA LYS A 30 -15.43 -13.82 -6.07
C LYS A 30 -14.22 -14.46 -5.39
N ASN A 31 -14.37 -15.69 -4.89
CA ASN A 31 -13.26 -16.42 -4.26
C ASN A 31 -12.13 -16.72 -5.25
N ASP A 32 -12.45 -17.13 -6.47
CA ASP A 32 -11.44 -17.38 -7.51
C ASP A 32 -10.72 -16.08 -7.90
N MET A 33 -11.45 -14.97 -8.07
CA MET A 33 -10.89 -13.64 -8.34
C MET A 33 -9.96 -13.18 -7.22
N MET A 34 -10.34 -13.37 -5.96
CA MET A 34 -9.49 -13.04 -4.81
C MET A 34 -8.17 -13.83 -4.82
N LYS A 35 -8.21 -15.12 -5.12
CA LYS A 35 -7.01 -15.96 -5.20
C LYS A 35 -6.09 -15.53 -6.34
N PHE A 36 -6.64 -15.28 -7.52
CA PHE A 36 -5.85 -14.79 -8.65
C PHE A 36 -5.28 -13.40 -8.39
N LEU A 37 -6.03 -12.52 -7.72
CA LEU A 37 -5.55 -11.19 -7.34
C LEU A 37 -4.37 -11.29 -6.37
N ALA A 38 -4.45 -12.18 -5.36
CA ALA A 38 -3.36 -12.42 -4.44
C ALA A 38 -2.09 -12.90 -5.16
N ILE A 39 -2.21 -13.82 -6.12
CA ILE A 39 -1.09 -14.28 -6.95
C ILE A 39 -0.50 -13.12 -7.77
N LEU A 40 -1.35 -12.30 -8.38
CA LEU A 40 -0.92 -11.16 -9.19
C LEU A 40 -0.15 -10.13 -8.36
N ILE A 41 -0.63 -9.87 -7.13
CA ILE A 41 0.04 -9.02 -6.15
C ILE A 41 1.39 -9.63 -5.70
N MET A 42 1.47 -10.94 -5.52
CA MET A 42 2.76 -11.59 -5.22
C MET A 42 3.77 -11.38 -6.35
N VAL A 43 3.35 -11.49 -7.62
CA VAL A 43 4.23 -11.25 -8.77
C VAL A 43 4.74 -9.80 -8.81
N THR A 44 3.87 -8.82 -8.55
CA THR A 44 4.30 -7.41 -8.47
C THR A 44 5.24 -7.17 -7.29
N GLY A 45 4.98 -7.83 -6.16
CA GLY A 45 5.86 -7.87 -5.00
C GLY A 45 7.23 -8.44 -5.32
N MET A 46 7.32 -9.57 -6.01
CA MET A 46 8.57 -10.20 -6.44
C MET A 46 9.37 -9.29 -7.39
N ASN A 47 8.72 -8.67 -8.37
CA ASN A 47 9.38 -7.73 -9.27
C ASN A 47 9.96 -6.51 -8.53
N SER A 48 9.30 -6.07 -7.46
CA SER A 48 9.75 -4.95 -6.63
C SER A 48 10.86 -5.38 -5.66
N ALA A 49 10.71 -6.56 -5.04
CA ALA A 49 11.64 -7.14 -4.07
C ALA A 49 13.05 -7.31 -4.65
N ARG A 50 13.13 -7.66 -5.95
CA ARG A 50 14.39 -7.87 -6.67
C ARG A 50 15.19 -6.60 -6.96
N LYS A 51 14.62 -5.41 -6.78
CA LYS A 51 15.32 -4.15 -7.07
C LYS A 51 16.31 -3.79 -5.96
N GLY A 52 15.96 -4.03 -4.71
CA GLY A 52 16.77 -3.64 -3.56
C GLY A 52 17.93 -4.59 -3.28
N ASP A 53 18.94 -4.07 -2.60
CA ASP A 53 20.00 -4.89 -2.01
C ASP A 53 19.42 -5.82 -0.94
N SER A 54 19.77 -7.10 -1.02
CA SER A 54 19.17 -8.12 -0.16
C SER A 54 19.49 -7.89 1.33
N LEU A 55 20.70 -7.45 1.66
CA LEU A 55 21.08 -7.20 3.05
C LEU A 55 20.36 -5.98 3.61
N VAL A 56 20.31 -4.89 2.85
CA VAL A 56 19.59 -3.66 3.26
C VAL A 56 18.11 -3.96 3.47
N VAL A 57 17.48 -4.72 2.56
CA VAL A 57 16.06 -5.09 2.67
C VAL A 57 15.80 -5.95 3.91
N ILE A 58 16.63 -6.97 4.17
CA ILE A 58 16.49 -7.84 5.34
C ILE A 58 16.59 -7.02 6.64
N ILE A 59 17.64 -6.21 6.76
CA ILE A 59 17.88 -5.37 7.94
C ILE A 59 16.71 -4.40 8.14
N SER A 60 16.27 -3.75 7.06
CA SER A 60 15.15 -2.81 7.09
C SER A 60 13.87 -3.46 7.58
N ILE A 61 13.53 -4.66 7.11
CA ILE A 61 12.33 -5.39 7.53
C ILE A 61 12.42 -5.79 9.01
N VAL A 62 13.56 -6.33 9.46
CA VAL A 62 13.73 -6.74 10.86
C VAL A 62 13.59 -5.54 11.80
N ILE A 63 14.32 -4.45 11.53
CA ILE A 63 14.24 -3.23 12.33
C ILE A 63 12.83 -2.65 12.27
N GLY A 64 12.23 -2.60 11.08
CA GLY A 64 10.89 -2.12 10.87
C GLY A 64 9.85 -2.88 11.69
N LEU A 65 9.93 -4.21 11.72
CA LEU A 65 9.06 -5.07 12.53
C LEU A 65 9.23 -4.83 14.03
N ILE A 66 10.46 -4.66 14.52
CA ILE A 66 10.73 -4.34 15.93
C ILE A 66 10.05 -3.01 16.31
N ILE A 67 10.27 -1.97 15.50
CA ILE A 67 9.68 -0.64 15.71
C ILE A 67 8.15 -0.71 15.60
N GLY A 68 7.62 -1.35 14.56
CA GLY A 68 6.19 -1.43 14.32
C GLY A 68 5.46 -2.20 15.41
N ASN A 69 6.05 -3.29 15.90
CA ASN A 69 5.51 -4.06 17.02
C ASN A 69 5.53 -3.25 18.33
N TYR A 70 6.61 -2.52 18.61
CA TYR A 70 6.69 -1.64 19.78
C TYR A 70 5.63 -0.52 19.73
N LEU A 71 5.42 0.06 18.54
CA LEU A 71 4.41 1.10 18.31
C LEU A 71 2.97 0.57 18.23
N LYS A 72 2.78 -0.75 18.20
CA LYS A 72 1.49 -1.44 18.03
C LYS A 72 0.73 -0.92 16.80
N LEU A 73 1.41 -0.82 15.66
CA LEU A 73 0.83 -0.25 14.44
C LEU A 73 -0.35 -1.05 13.92
N ASP A 74 -0.24 -2.38 13.98
CA ASP A 74 -1.34 -3.29 13.65
C ASP A 74 -2.60 -3.00 14.48
N ASP A 75 -2.48 -2.87 15.80
CA ASP A 75 -3.63 -2.60 16.69
C ASP A 75 -4.26 -1.22 16.40
N LYS A 76 -3.43 -0.22 16.11
CA LYS A 76 -3.87 1.14 15.75
C LYS A 76 -4.61 1.16 14.42
N LEU A 77 -4.08 0.50 13.39
CA LEU A 77 -4.73 0.43 12.09
C LEU A 77 -6.04 -0.36 12.17
N ASN A 78 -6.06 -1.49 12.91
CA ASN A 78 -7.28 -2.23 13.18
C ASN A 78 -8.32 -1.36 13.87
N SER A 79 -7.94 -0.63 14.93
CA SER A 79 -8.85 0.28 15.65
C SER A 79 -9.43 1.36 14.75
N PHE A 80 -8.60 1.94 13.88
CA PHE A 80 -9.03 2.93 12.89
C PHE A 80 -9.98 2.32 11.84
N ALA A 81 -9.68 1.11 11.37
CA ALA A 81 -10.52 0.38 10.43
C ALA A 81 -11.89 0.03 11.04
N TYR A 82 -11.94 -0.36 12.32
CA TYR A 82 -13.19 -0.59 13.05
C TYR A 82 -13.97 0.70 13.28
N PHE A 83 -13.29 1.81 13.60
CA PHE A 83 -13.92 3.12 13.74
C PHE A 83 -14.60 3.55 12.43
N LEU A 84 -13.88 3.48 11.30
CA LEU A 84 -14.46 3.74 9.98
C LEU A 84 -15.60 2.77 9.65
N GLY A 85 -15.43 1.49 9.97
CA GLY A 85 -16.46 0.48 9.76
C GLY A 85 -17.75 0.77 10.51
N ARG A 86 -17.69 1.32 11.72
CA ARG A 86 -18.90 1.73 12.48
C ARG A 86 -19.60 2.95 11.89
N LEU A 87 -18.87 3.84 11.24
CA LEU A 87 -19.44 5.04 10.61
C LEU A 87 -20.06 4.75 9.24
N PHE A 88 -19.44 3.86 8.47
CA PHE A 88 -19.77 3.64 7.06
C PHE A 88 -20.34 2.25 6.76
N SER A 89 -20.51 1.38 7.76
CA SER A 89 -21.14 0.06 7.61
C SER A 89 -22.16 -0.18 8.73
N GLU A 90 -23.43 -0.34 8.34
CA GLU A 90 -24.54 -0.60 9.28
C GLU A 90 -24.52 -2.01 9.89
N ASN A 91 -23.73 -2.94 9.32
CA ASN A 91 -23.72 -4.34 9.72
C ASN A 91 -22.60 -4.67 10.72
N LYS A 92 -22.98 -5.24 11.87
CA LYS A 92 -22.06 -5.70 12.95
C LYS A 92 -21.11 -6.84 12.55
N ARG A 93 -21.35 -7.52 11.43
CA ARG A 93 -20.48 -8.57 10.83
C ARG A 93 -19.78 -8.08 9.55
N SER A 94 -19.36 -6.82 9.50
CA SER A 94 -18.78 -6.26 8.28
C SER A 94 -17.37 -6.79 8.01
N THR A 95 -17.11 -7.22 6.77
CA THR A 95 -15.76 -7.47 6.24
C THR A 95 -14.96 -6.18 6.04
N PHE A 96 -15.55 -5.02 6.40
CA PHE A 96 -15.01 -3.69 6.17
C PHE A 96 -13.59 -3.52 6.73
N PRO A 97 -13.28 -3.88 7.99
CA PRO A 97 -11.93 -3.69 8.51
C PRO A 97 -10.87 -4.47 7.72
N LYS A 98 -11.15 -5.76 7.41
CA LYS A 98 -10.26 -6.61 6.59
C LYS A 98 -10.07 -6.02 5.19
N ALA A 99 -11.15 -5.55 4.57
CA ALA A 99 -11.13 -4.91 3.25
C ALA A 99 -10.27 -3.63 3.22
N PHE A 100 -10.45 -2.76 4.21
CA PHE A 100 -9.71 -1.51 4.35
C PHE A 100 -8.22 -1.75 4.61
N ILE A 101 -7.88 -2.67 5.52
CA ILE A 101 -6.49 -2.99 5.85
C ILE A 101 -5.76 -3.56 4.63
N ASN A 102 -6.36 -4.54 3.95
CA ASN A 102 -5.78 -5.14 2.75
C ASN A 102 -5.56 -4.09 1.66
N ALA A 103 -6.57 -3.24 1.39
CA ALA A 103 -6.44 -2.14 0.44
C ALA A 103 -5.31 -1.18 0.81
N THR A 104 -5.27 -0.73 2.07
CA THR A 104 -4.26 0.20 2.55
C THR A 104 -2.84 -0.34 2.31
N LEU A 105 -2.61 -1.60 2.69
CA LEU A 105 -1.30 -2.22 2.57
C LEU A 105 -0.89 -2.39 1.10
N ILE A 106 -1.78 -2.91 0.24
CA ILE A 106 -1.47 -3.11 -1.19
C ILE A 106 -1.17 -1.77 -1.88
N LEU A 107 -1.97 -0.74 -1.58
CA LEU A 107 -1.91 0.55 -2.27
C LEU A 107 -0.73 1.41 -1.82
N CYS A 108 -0.38 1.37 -0.54
CA CYS A 108 0.59 2.31 0.05
C CYS A 108 2.01 1.76 0.20
N VAL A 109 2.20 0.44 0.28
CA VAL A 109 3.51 -0.16 0.53
C VAL A 109 4.40 -0.18 -0.73
N GLY A 110 3.81 -0.08 -1.92
CA GLY A 110 4.55 -0.03 -3.17
C GLY A 110 5.37 1.26 -3.35
N SER A 111 6.58 1.13 -3.89
CA SER A 111 7.51 2.25 -4.09
C SER A 111 7.03 3.31 -5.08
N MET A 112 6.19 2.95 -6.04
CA MET A 112 5.64 3.88 -7.02
C MET A 112 4.86 5.03 -6.38
N GLY A 113 4.26 4.83 -5.20
CA GLY A 113 3.61 5.92 -4.46
C GLY A 113 4.60 6.96 -3.95
N ILE A 114 5.76 6.50 -3.45
CA ILE A 114 6.84 7.35 -2.95
C ILE A 114 7.52 8.06 -4.12
N ILE A 115 8.03 7.27 -5.07
CA ILE A 115 8.75 7.77 -6.24
C ILE A 115 7.87 8.75 -7.02
N GLY A 116 6.62 8.39 -7.27
CA GLY A 116 5.68 9.25 -7.97
C GLY A 116 5.35 10.54 -7.22
N ALA A 117 5.25 10.50 -5.88
CA ALA A 117 5.03 11.70 -5.07
C ALA A 117 6.22 12.67 -5.14
N ILE A 118 7.44 12.14 -5.07
CA ILE A 118 8.68 12.95 -5.21
C ILE A 118 8.76 13.55 -6.62
N GLU A 119 8.58 12.72 -7.65
CA GLU A 119 8.69 13.12 -9.06
C GLU A 119 7.65 14.20 -9.42
N ALA A 120 6.43 14.06 -8.89
CA ALA A 120 5.36 15.04 -9.07
C ALA A 120 5.61 16.37 -8.35
N SER A 121 6.45 16.39 -7.31
CA SER A 121 6.80 17.61 -6.59
C SER A 121 8.05 18.28 -7.15
N VAL A 122 9.10 17.50 -7.44
CA VAL A 122 10.42 18.02 -7.78
C VAL A 122 10.48 18.37 -9.27
N ASN A 123 10.02 17.45 -10.12
CA ASN A 123 10.09 17.57 -11.58
C ASN A 123 8.75 17.98 -12.20
N SER A 124 7.72 18.22 -11.38
CA SER A 124 6.33 18.46 -11.81
C SER A 124 5.77 17.35 -12.73
N ASN A 125 6.38 16.16 -12.70
CA ASN A 125 6.01 15.03 -13.55
C ASN A 125 5.07 14.09 -12.79
N ASN A 126 3.82 14.04 -13.24
CA ASN A 126 2.77 13.24 -12.62
C ASN A 126 2.56 11.87 -13.30
N GLU A 127 3.33 11.52 -14.32
CA GLU A 127 3.14 10.30 -15.14
C GLU A 127 3.12 9.03 -14.27
N ILE A 128 4.06 8.91 -13.33
CA ILE A 128 4.13 7.76 -12.42
C ILE A 128 2.87 7.63 -11.56
N LEU A 129 2.37 8.74 -11.02
CA LEU A 129 1.15 8.73 -10.20
C LEU A 129 -0.10 8.48 -11.03
N LEU A 130 -0.16 8.97 -12.28
CA LEU A 130 -1.25 8.71 -13.20
C LEU A 130 -1.31 7.23 -13.60
N LEU A 131 -0.17 6.62 -13.94
CA LEU A 131 -0.06 5.19 -14.20
C LEU A 131 -0.48 4.39 -12.96
N LYS A 132 -0.01 4.79 -11.78
CA LYS A 132 -0.43 4.17 -10.52
C LYS A 132 -1.94 4.29 -10.28
N SER A 133 -2.55 5.42 -10.61
CA SER A 133 -4.00 5.63 -10.48
C SER A 133 -4.82 4.64 -11.29
N MET A 134 -4.34 4.23 -12.46
CA MET A 134 -4.96 3.20 -13.29
C MET A 134 -4.79 1.82 -12.66
N ILE A 135 -3.57 1.48 -12.24
CA ILE A 135 -3.25 0.17 -11.64
C ILE A 135 -4.02 -0.03 -10.33
N ASP A 136 -3.94 0.95 -9.43
CA ASP A 136 -4.64 0.96 -8.14
C ASP A 136 -6.15 0.93 -8.37
N GLY A 137 -6.68 1.75 -9.28
CA GLY A 137 -8.09 1.80 -9.63
C GLY A 137 -8.65 0.44 -10.08
N VAL A 138 -7.97 -0.23 -11.02
CA VAL A 138 -8.37 -1.55 -11.52
C VAL A 138 -8.26 -2.61 -10.41
N THR A 139 -7.18 -2.58 -9.64
CA THR A 139 -6.97 -3.51 -8.50
C THR A 139 -8.11 -3.39 -7.49
N VAL A 140 -8.45 -2.16 -7.12
CA VAL A 140 -9.48 -1.85 -6.12
C VAL A 140 -10.88 -2.16 -6.65
N PHE A 141 -11.16 -1.97 -7.94
CA PHE A 141 -12.42 -2.38 -8.56
C PHE A 141 -12.70 -3.87 -8.34
N PHE A 142 -11.76 -4.74 -8.70
CA PHE A 142 -11.92 -6.19 -8.54
C PHE A 142 -11.88 -6.62 -7.09
N MET A 143 -11.02 -6.01 -6.28
CA MET A 143 -10.94 -6.34 -4.85
C MET A 143 -12.21 -5.96 -4.10
N ALA A 144 -12.83 -4.82 -4.43
CA ALA A 144 -14.05 -4.35 -3.80
C ALA A 144 -15.27 -5.22 -4.14
N GLN A 145 -15.30 -5.88 -5.30
CA GLN A 145 -16.35 -6.86 -5.64
C GLN A 145 -16.39 -8.05 -4.67
N SER A 146 -15.24 -8.39 -4.09
CA SER A 146 -15.08 -9.55 -3.21
C SER A 146 -15.04 -9.17 -1.73
N LEU A 147 -14.33 -8.09 -1.37
CA LEU A 147 -14.15 -7.66 0.02
C LEU A 147 -15.16 -6.60 0.47
N GLY A 148 -15.82 -5.93 -0.48
CA GLY A 148 -16.85 -4.91 -0.22
C GLY A 148 -16.31 -3.49 -0.09
N LEU A 149 -17.14 -2.62 0.49
CA LEU A 149 -16.97 -1.16 0.46
C LEU A 149 -15.71 -0.66 1.17
N GLY A 150 -15.17 -1.41 2.14
CA GLY A 150 -13.98 -1.00 2.89
C GLY A 150 -12.75 -0.76 2.02
N VAL A 151 -12.69 -1.38 0.83
CA VAL A 151 -11.61 -1.18 -0.14
C VAL A 151 -11.54 0.26 -0.65
N ALA A 152 -12.68 0.91 -0.90
CA ALA A 152 -12.75 2.28 -1.43
C ALA A 152 -12.11 3.30 -0.47
N PHE A 153 -12.18 3.04 0.84
CA PHE A 153 -11.59 3.89 1.87
C PHE A 153 -10.06 3.82 1.92
N GLY A 154 -9.43 2.90 1.19
CA GLY A 154 -7.98 2.92 0.94
C GLY A 154 -7.48 4.22 0.29
N ALA A 155 -8.39 5.01 -0.31
CA ALA A 155 -8.11 6.38 -0.77
C ALA A 155 -7.64 7.31 0.35
N ILE A 156 -8.08 7.12 1.61
CA ILE A 156 -7.71 7.96 2.74
C ILE A 156 -6.20 7.83 3.04
N PRO A 157 -5.66 6.62 3.29
CA PRO A 157 -4.22 6.43 3.41
C PRO A 157 -3.43 6.97 2.22
N ILE A 158 -3.90 6.78 0.98
CA ILE A 158 -3.23 7.32 -0.22
C ILE A 158 -3.08 8.84 -0.12
N LEU A 159 -4.16 9.57 0.16
CA LEU A 159 -4.15 11.03 0.27
C LEU A 159 -3.20 11.50 1.36
N VAL A 160 -3.28 10.88 2.54
CA VAL A 160 -2.47 11.28 3.70
C VAL A 160 -0.99 11.00 3.42
N TYR A 161 -0.66 9.76 3.06
CA TYR A 161 0.70 9.31 2.88
C TYR A 161 1.40 9.97 1.69
N GLN A 162 0.80 9.91 0.50
CA GLN A 162 1.42 10.50 -0.69
C GLN A 162 1.38 12.02 -0.62
N GLY A 163 0.33 12.62 -0.05
CA GLY A 163 0.24 14.05 0.17
C GLY A 163 1.35 14.56 1.09
N LEU A 164 1.61 13.87 2.22
CA LEU A 164 2.73 14.17 3.10
C LEU A 164 4.07 14.09 2.37
N ILE A 165 4.28 13.06 1.54
CA ILE A 165 5.51 12.94 0.76
C ILE A 165 5.67 14.09 -0.22
N VAL A 166 4.62 14.48 -0.96
CA VAL A 166 4.69 15.63 -1.89
C VAL A 166 5.04 16.94 -1.16
N ILE A 167 4.55 17.13 0.07
CA ILE A 167 4.87 18.32 0.87
C ILE A 167 6.32 18.28 1.35
N LEU A 168 6.80 17.10 1.77
CA LEU A 168 8.14 16.92 2.34
C LEU A 168 9.24 16.67 1.28
N SER A 169 8.88 16.36 0.03
CA SER A 169 9.84 15.91 -1.00
C SER A 169 10.88 16.96 -1.34
N GLY A 170 10.58 18.26 -1.19
CA GLY A 170 11.58 19.32 -1.35
C GLY A 170 12.79 19.16 -0.41
N LEU A 171 12.57 18.61 0.80
CA LEU A 171 13.63 18.37 1.79
C LEU A 171 14.35 17.04 1.56
N ILE A 172 13.63 16.03 1.06
CA ILE A 172 14.12 14.65 0.99
C ILE A 172 14.78 14.36 -0.37
N SER A 173 14.42 15.09 -1.43
CA SER A 173 14.88 14.90 -2.82
C SER A 173 16.40 14.70 -2.97
N PRO A 174 17.28 15.49 -2.32
CA PRO A 174 18.72 15.34 -2.49
C PRO A 174 19.26 13.98 -2.02
N ILE A 175 18.54 13.31 -1.12
CA ILE A 175 18.96 12.04 -0.52
C ILE A 175 18.43 10.84 -1.31
N LEU A 176 17.44 11.03 -2.19
CA LEU A 176 16.72 9.92 -2.84
C LEU A 176 17.45 9.45 -4.11
N THR A 177 18.62 8.84 -3.93
CA THR A 177 19.36 8.20 -5.02
C THR A 177 18.61 6.98 -5.56
N LYS A 178 18.94 6.57 -6.79
CA LYS A 178 18.38 5.35 -7.40
C LYS A 178 18.53 4.12 -6.50
N GLU A 179 19.67 3.98 -5.82
CA GLU A 179 19.93 2.88 -4.89
C GLU A 179 18.93 2.87 -3.71
N ILE A 180 18.65 4.03 -3.11
CA ILE A 180 17.70 4.15 -2.01
C ILE A 180 16.29 3.86 -2.48
N LEU A 181 15.89 4.35 -3.66
CA LEU A 181 14.59 4.06 -4.26
C LEU A 181 14.43 2.56 -4.60
N ASP A 182 15.50 1.91 -5.05
CA ASP A 182 15.55 0.48 -5.31
C ASP A 182 15.44 -0.32 -3.99
N ASN A 183 16.10 0.12 -2.91
CA ASN A 183 15.97 -0.47 -1.57
C ASN A 183 14.56 -0.30 -0.96
N ILE A 184 13.96 0.88 -1.10
CA ILE A 184 12.56 1.14 -0.74
C ILE A 184 11.63 0.19 -1.51
N SER A 185 11.87 0.00 -2.81
CA SER A 185 11.13 -0.95 -3.64
C SER A 185 11.31 -2.39 -3.16
N GLY A 186 12.52 -2.75 -2.74
CA GLY A 186 12.85 -4.05 -2.17
C GLY A 186 12.03 -4.37 -0.92
N VAL A 187 12.04 -3.44 0.05
CA VAL A 187 11.30 -3.54 1.32
C VAL A 187 9.80 -3.60 1.08
N GLY A 188 9.28 -2.71 0.23
CA GLY A 188 7.87 -2.71 -0.14
C GLY A 188 7.47 -4.00 -0.85
N GLY A 189 8.30 -4.49 -1.77
CA GLY A 189 8.08 -5.73 -2.50
C GLY A 189 7.94 -6.95 -1.60
N LEU A 190 8.82 -7.09 -0.61
CA LEU A 190 8.72 -8.19 0.37
C LEU A 190 7.43 -8.13 1.18
N SER A 191 7.05 -6.92 1.61
CA SER A 191 5.81 -6.69 2.34
C SER A 191 4.59 -7.02 1.48
N ILE A 192 4.61 -6.67 0.18
CA ILE A 192 3.55 -7.01 -0.79
C ILE A 192 3.41 -8.52 -0.97
N ILE A 193 4.51 -9.26 -1.04
CA ILE A 193 4.48 -10.74 -1.09
C ILE A 193 3.79 -11.29 0.16
N ALA A 194 4.12 -10.78 1.35
CA ALA A 194 3.48 -11.20 2.60
C ALA A 194 1.97 -10.92 2.60
N ILE A 195 1.52 -9.79 2.03
CA ILE A 195 0.08 -9.52 1.85
C ILE A 195 -0.57 -10.57 0.96
N GLY A 196 0.03 -10.89 -0.19
CA GLY A 196 -0.53 -11.90 -1.09
C GLY A 196 -0.65 -13.29 -0.43
N LEU A 197 0.36 -13.71 0.34
CA LEU A 197 0.30 -14.94 1.13
C LEU A 197 -0.80 -14.90 2.21
N SER A 198 -0.98 -13.76 2.88
CA SER A 198 -2.02 -13.58 3.88
C SER A 198 -3.43 -13.54 3.26
N MET A 199 -3.58 -12.96 2.06
CA MET A 199 -4.84 -12.98 1.31
C MET A 199 -5.26 -14.39 0.88
N LEU A 200 -4.30 -15.29 0.69
CA LEU A 200 -4.54 -16.72 0.45
C LEU A 200 -4.76 -17.51 1.74
N ASP A 201 -4.79 -16.84 2.90
CA ASP A 201 -4.89 -17.42 4.24
C ASP A 201 -3.78 -18.48 4.50
N LEU A 202 -2.62 -18.36 3.85
CA LEU A 202 -1.48 -19.27 4.02
C LEU A 202 -0.58 -18.87 5.20
N VAL A 203 -0.63 -17.60 5.58
CA VAL A 203 0.26 -17.00 6.56
C VAL A 203 -0.49 -15.95 7.38
N ASP A 204 -0.38 -16.02 8.70
CA ASP A 204 -0.91 -15.02 9.63
C ASP A 204 0.24 -14.16 10.18
N ILE A 205 0.54 -13.07 9.49
CA ILE A 205 1.56 -12.10 9.90
C ILE A 205 0.90 -10.73 10.01
N LYS A 206 1.24 -10.00 11.08
CA LYS A 206 0.91 -8.58 11.25
C LYS A 206 1.71 -7.69 10.30
N ILE A 207 1.38 -7.73 9.01
CA ILE A 207 2.12 -7.04 7.93
C ILE A 207 2.19 -5.52 8.18
N VAL A 208 1.18 -4.95 8.84
CA VAL A 208 1.16 -3.52 9.22
C VAL A 208 2.42 -3.13 10.01
N ASN A 209 2.97 -4.04 10.81
CA ASN A 209 4.16 -3.78 11.60
C ASN A 209 5.43 -3.67 10.73
N SER A 210 5.41 -4.07 9.45
CA SER A 210 6.55 -3.87 8.54
C SER A 210 6.59 -2.46 7.93
N ILE A 211 5.54 -1.65 8.03
CA ILE A 211 5.48 -0.30 7.43
C ILE A 211 6.69 0.58 7.78
N PRO A 212 7.20 0.62 9.03
CA PRO A 212 8.37 1.43 9.37
C PRO A 212 9.65 1.02 8.63
N ALA A 213 9.71 -0.20 8.09
CA ALA A 213 10.86 -0.67 7.32
C ALA A 213 11.16 0.22 6.11
N ILE A 214 10.13 0.84 5.51
CA ILE A 214 10.28 1.74 4.36
C ILE A 214 11.14 2.97 4.70
N LEU A 215 11.17 3.39 5.96
CA LEU A 215 11.97 4.53 6.41
C LEU A 215 13.46 4.18 6.58
N ILE A 216 13.80 2.90 6.78
CA ILE A 216 15.18 2.49 7.06
C ILE A 216 16.13 2.75 5.88
N PRO A 217 15.78 2.46 4.60
CA PRO A 217 16.60 2.86 3.46
C PRO A 217 16.81 4.37 3.34
N ILE A 218 15.82 5.17 3.75
CA ILE A 218 15.91 6.65 3.72
C ILE A 218 16.91 7.12 4.79
N ILE A 219 16.85 6.55 5.99
CA ILE A 219 17.79 6.84 7.09
C ILE A 219 19.21 6.41 6.71
N TYR A 220 19.36 5.23 6.10
CA TYR A 220 20.64 4.77 5.57
C TYR A 220 21.23 5.77 4.57
N GLY A 221 20.40 6.23 3.62
CA GLY A 221 20.77 7.25 2.66
C GLY A 221 21.23 8.57 3.28
N LEU A 222 20.51 9.03 4.31
CA LEU A 222 20.88 10.22 5.09
C LEU A 222 22.26 10.08 5.72
N ILE A 223 22.57 8.92 6.31
CA ILE A 223 23.87 8.68 6.95
C ILE A 223 24.98 8.69 5.88
N THR A 224 24.79 8.00 4.77
CA THR A 224 25.79 7.96 3.69
C THR A 224 25.99 9.30 2.97
N ALA A 225 25.02 10.21 3.02
CA ALA A 225 25.15 11.54 2.42
C ALA A 225 25.90 12.54 3.34
N LEU A 226 26.01 12.24 4.64
CA LEU A 226 26.70 13.07 5.62
C LEU A 226 28.19 12.76 5.77
N PHE A 227 28.64 11.60 5.28
CA PHE A 227 30.03 11.13 5.31
C PHE A 227 30.59 11.04 3.89
#